data_AF-A0A544TW83-F1
#
_entry.id   AF-A0A544TW83-F1
#
_cell.length_a   1.000
_cell.length_b   1.000
_cell.length_c   1.000
_cell.angle_alpha   90.00
_cell.angle_beta   90.00
_cell.angle_gamma   90.00
#
_symmetry.space_group_name_H-M   'P 1'
#
loop_
_entity.id
_entity.type
_entity.pdbx_description
1 polymer ?
#
loop_
_entity_poly.entity_id
_entity_poly.type
_entity_poly.pdbx_seq_one_letter_code
_entity_poly.pdbx_strand_id
1 'polypeptide(L)' 'MKKIQLNSPEFNRVLKNMQLENLYLSHSLQEKAIEIVNSGRKVTPTLIKEALANDKVQ' A
#
# COMPACT_ATOMS: atom_id res chain seq x y z
N MET A 1 0.10 -5.12 -15.75
CA MET A 1 -1.01 -5.26 -14.78
C MET A 1 -2.00 -4.12 -15.01
N LYS A 2 -3.30 -4.32 -14.73
CA LYS A 2 -4.25 -3.21 -14.66
C LYS A 2 -3.89 -2.32 -13.47
N LYS A 3 -4.08 -1.00 -13.60
CA LYS A 3 -3.86 -0.07 -12.48
C LYS A 3 -4.91 -0.30 -11.40
N ILE A 4 -4.46 -0.49 -10.16
CA ILE A 4 -5.28 -0.61 -8.97
C ILE A 4 -5.74 0.79 -8.54
N GLN A 5 -6.96 0.91 -8.06
CA GLN A 5 -7.52 2.16 -7.53
C GLN A 5 -7.81 2.01 -6.04
N LEU A 6 -7.89 3.13 -5.31
CA LEU A 6 -8.12 3.15 -3.85
C LEU A 6 -9.41 2.46 -3.41
N ASN A 7 -10.38 2.34 -4.32
CA ASN A 7 -11.68 1.72 -4.04
C ASN A 7 -11.88 0.43 -4.85
N SER A 8 -10.81 -0.10 -5.44
CA SER A 8 -10.92 -1.31 -6.25
C SER A 8 -11.22 -2.52 -5.37
N PRO A 9 -11.92 -3.55 -5.89
CA PRO A 9 -12.18 -4.77 -5.14
C PRO A 9 -10.91 -5.44 -4.61
N GLU A 10 -9.81 -5.39 -5.37
CA GLU A 10 -8.52 -5.96 -5.01
C GLU A 10 -7.90 -5.24 -3.81
N PHE A 11 -7.91 -3.90 -3.83
CA PHE A 11 -7.36 -3.09 -2.75
C PHE A 11 -8.19 -3.25 -1.47
N ASN A 12 -9.52 -3.20 -1.59
CA ASN A 12 -10.43 -3.42 -0.47
C ASN A 12 -10.25 -4.79 0.17
N ARG A 13 -9.96 -5.83 -0.63
CA ARG A 13 -9.67 -7.17 -0.11
C ARG A 13 -8.38 -7.19 0.71
N VAL A 14 -7.33 -6.50 0.26
CA VAL A 14 -6.07 -6.39 1.02
C VAL A 14 -6.31 -5.65 2.34
N LEU A 15 -6.99 -4.49 2.31
CA LEU A 15 -7.33 -3.76 3.53
C LEU A 15 -8.14 -4.61 4.51
N LYS A 16 -9.13 -5.38 4.02
CA LYS A 16 -9.92 -6.27 4.87
C LYS A 16 -9.06 -7.34 5.53
N ASN A 17 -8.13 -7.93 4.80
CA ASN A 17 -7.21 -8.93 5.36
C ASN A 17 -6.31 -8.33 6.43
N MET A 18 -5.77 -7.13 6.19
CA MET A 18 -4.97 -6.42 7.19
C MET A 18 -5.77 -6.16 8.48
N GLN A 19 -7.02 -5.71 8.35
CA GLN A 19 -7.91 -5.49 9.49
C GLN A 19 -8.15 -6.77 10.32
N LEU A 20 -8.28 -7.93 9.67
CA LEU A 20 -8.43 -9.22 10.36
C LEU A 20 -7.18 -9.57 11.20
N GLU A 21 -6.01 -9.05 10.82
CA GLU A 21 -4.75 -9.19 11.55
C GLU A 21 -4.47 -8.01 12.49
N ASN A 22 -5.43 -7.11 12.72
CA ASN A 22 -5.28 -5.87 13.50
C ASN A 22 -4.22 -4.90 12.95
N LEU A 23 -3.96 -4.95 11.63
CA LEU A 23 -3.06 -4.05 10.93
C LEU A 23 -3.86 -2.95 10.21
N TYR A 24 -3.33 -1.74 10.23
CA TYR A 24 -3.97 -0.57 9.64
C TYR A 24 -2.94 0.27 8.87
N LEU A 25 -3.38 0.86 7.76
CA LEU A 25 -2.59 1.83 7.00
C LEU A 25 -3.26 3.19 7.08
N SER A 26 -2.47 4.24 7.32
CA SER A 26 -2.93 5.62 7.15
C SER A 26 -3.36 5.86 5.70
N HIS A 27 -4.21 6.86 5.47
CA HIS A 27 -4.63 7.22 4.11
C HIS A 27 -3.43 7.56 3.20
N SER A 28 -2.41 8.25 3.72
CA SER A 28 -1.19 8.58 2.98
C SER A 28 -0.43 7.31 2.55
N LEU A 29 -0.29 6.33 3.44
CA LEU A 29 0.36 5.06 3.13
C LEU A 29 -0.44 4.21 2.15
N GLN A 30 -1.77 4.29 2.19
CA GLN A 30 -2.65 3.63 1.22
C GLN A 30 -2.45 4.17 -0.20
N GLU A 31 -2.46 5.49 -0.37
CA GLU A 31 -2.19 6.15 -1.67
C GLU A 31 -0.81 5.76 -2.21
N LYS A 32 0.21 5.79 -1.35
CA LYS A 32 1.59 5.49 -1.70
C LYS A 32 1.81 4.03 -2.07
N ALA A 33 1.17 3.11 -1.35
CA ALA A 33 1.20 1.69 -1.69
C ALA A 33 0.62 1.43 -3.09
N ILE A 34 -0.50 2.10 -3.42
CA ILE A 34 -1.12 2.01 -4.75
C ILE A 34 -0.21 2.61 -5.83
N GLU A 35 0.41 3.76 -5.56
CA GLU A 35 1.37 4.38 -6.48
C GLU A 35 2.54 3.42 -6.79
N ILE A 36 3.12 2.82 -5.76
CA ILE A 36 4.23 1.87 -5.89
C ILE A 36 3.83 0.66 -6.72
N VAL A 37 2.68 0.03 -6.42
CA VAL A 37 2.20 -1.14 -7.17
C VAL A 37 1.89 -0.77 -8.62
N ASN A 38 1.25 0.37 -8.84
CA ASN A 38 0.91 0.86 -10.18
C ASN A 38 2.11 1.34 -11.00
N SER A 39 3.23 1.68 -10.36
CA SER A 39 4.47 2.05 -11.04
C SER A 39 5.05 0.90 -11.88
N GLY A 40 4.61 -0.35 -11.61
CA GLY A 40 5.13 -1.55 -12.27
C GLY A 40 6.57 -1.90 -11.88
N ARG A 41 7.18 -1.14 -10.96
CA ARG A 41 8.50 -1.44 -10.41
C ARG A 41 8.41 -2.70 -9.56
N LYS A 42 9.50 -3.47 -9.54
CA LYS A 42 9.62 -4.61 -8.64
C LYS A 42 9.54 -4.11 -7.19
N VAL A 43 8.58 -4.64 -6.44
CA VAL A 43 8.47 -4.36 -5.00
C VAL A 43 9.63 -5.04 -4.29
N THR A 44 10.49 -4.25 -3.65
CA THR A 44 11.67 -4.72 -2.91
C THR A 44 11.66 -4.17 -1.48
N PRO A 45 12.33 -4.83 -0.52
CA PRO A 45 12.43 -4.31 0.84
C PRO A 45 12.99 -2.88 0.92
N THR A 46 13.95 -2.55 0.06
CA THR A 46 14.53 -1.20 -0.02
C THR A 46 13.48 -0.17 -0.42
N LEU A 47 12.70 -0.45 -1.46
CA LEU A 47 11.61 0.43 -1.91
C LEU A 47 10.56 0.66 -0.82
N ILE A 48 10.21 -0.38 -0.07
CA ILE A 48 9.26 -0.27 1.05
C ILE A 48 9.84 0.62 2.16
N LYS A 49 11.12 0.42 2.53
CA LYS A 49 11.80 1.26 3.53
C LYS A 49 11.84 2.72 3.11
N GLU A 50 12.14 3.01 1.85
CA GLU A 50 12.13 4.37 1.31
C GLU A 50 10.73 5.00 1.33
N ALA A 51 9.70 4.22 1.02
CA ALA A 51 8.32 4.67 1.08
C ALA A 51 7.90 5.05 2.51
N LEU A 52 8.28 4.21 3.48
CA LEU A 52 7.99 4.40 4.91
C LEU A 52 8.86 5.48 5.56
N ALA A 53 10.10 5.69 5.13
CA ALA A 53 10.99 6.70 5.70
C ALA A 53 10.46 8.13 5.55
N ASN A 54 9.56 8.34 4.59
CA ASN A 54 8.94 9.63 4.29
C ASN A 54 7.56 9.82 4.93
N ASP A 55 7.01 8.78 5.58
CA ASP A 55 5.74 8.83 6.31
C ASP A 55 6.05 8.54 7.79
N LYS A 56 5.57 9.38 8.70
CA LYS A 56 5.68 9.07 10.13
C LYS A 56 4.85 7.83 10.42
N VAL A 57 5.48 6.67 10.56
CA VAL A 57 4.87 5.49 11.16
C VAL A 57 4.66 5.83 12.63
N GLN A 58 3.41 6.14 13.01
CA GLN A 58 2.99 6.28 14.42
C GLN A 58 2.58 4.91 14.95
#